data_AF-A0A183BH42-F1
#
_entry.id   AF-A0A183BH42-F1
#
_cell.length_a   1.000
_cell.length_b   1.000
_cell.length_c   1.000
_cell.angle_alpha   90.00
_cell.angle_beta   90.00
_cell.angle_gamma   90.00
#
_symmetry.space_group_name_H-M   'P 1'
#
loop_
_entity.id
_entity.type
_entity.pdbx_description
1 polymer ?
#
loop_
_entity_poly.entity_id
_entity_poly.type
_entity_poly.pdbx_seq_one_letter_code
_entity_poly.pdbx_strand_id
1 'polypeptide(L)'
;MEAKLLVKELGDMLRNGGFHLTKWFSNCPDLLSDIPSTSTQATEVDIDLQRSDQRALGVHWRVSDDSFTFELRLPASTFTKRGILSCVASLYDPLGIVAPM
;
A
#
# COMPACT_ATOMS: atom_id res chain seq x y z
N MET A 1 22.64 -4.93 -0.02
CA MET A 1 23.54 -4.09 0.80
C MET A 1 23.13 -2.63 0.71
N GLU A 2 22.90 -2.10 -0.50
CA GLU A 2 22.45 -0.72 -0.74
C GLU A 2 21.09 -0.37 -0.08
N ALA A 3 20.07 -1.21 -0.24
CA ALA A 3 18.74 -0.96 0.35
C ALA A 3 18.79 -0.78 1.89
N LYS A 4 19.64 -1.56 2.58
CA LYS A 4 19.83 -1.44 4.04
C LYS A 4 20.45 -0.10 4.43
N LEU A 5 21.39 0.39 3.64
CA LEU A 5 22.01 1.71 3.83
C LEU A 5 20.98 2.82 3.65
N LEU A 6 20.21 2.77 2.56
CA LEU A 6 19.18 3.77 2.26
C LEU A 6 18.09 3.84 3.34
N VAL A 7 17.61 2.69 3.83
CA VAL A 7 16.64 2.64 4.94
C VAL A 7 17.17 3.35 6.18
N LYS A 8 18.45 3.10 6.52
CA LYS A 8 19.09 3.72 7.67
C LYS A 8 19.28 5.22 7.49
N GLU A 9 19.84 5.64 6.35
CA GLU A 9 20.09 7.06 6.04
C GLU A 9 18.79 7.88 6.00
N LEU A 10 17.74 7.34 5.38
CA LEU A 10 16.42 7.97 5.33
C LEU A 10 15.80 8.05 6.73
N GLY A 11 15.90 6.97 7.50
CA GLY A 11 15.41 6.92 8.88
C GLY A 11 16.06 7.98 9.76
N ASP A 12 17.39 8.12 9.68
CA ASP A 12 18.13 9.11 10.45
C ASP A 12 17.83 10.55 10.00
N MET A 13 17.73 10.79 8.68
CA MET A 13 17.35 12.10 8.14
C MET A 13 15.97 12.56 8.62
N LEU A 14 14.97 11.68 8.54
CA LEU A 14 13.61 12.01 8.95
C LEU A 14 13.48 12.16 10.45
N ARG A 15 14.20 11.36 11.24
CA ARG A 15 14.28 11.51 12.70
C ARG A 15 14.85 12.86 13.11
N ASN A 16 15.86 13.36 12.39
CA ASN A 16 16.39 14.71 12.62
C ASN A 16 15.34 15.80 12.34
N GLY A 17 14.38 15.54 11.46
CA GLY A 17 13.21 16.38 11.22
C GLY A 17 12.03 16.14 12.18
N GLY A 18 12.17 15.25 13.16
CA GLY A 18 11.09 14.86 14.09
C GLY A 18 10.12 13.81 13.56
N PHE A 19 10.34 13.28 12.35
CA PHE A 19 9.50 12.27 11.73
C PHE A 19 10.03 10.87 12.03
N HIS A 20 9.17 10.02 12.59
CA HIS A 20 9.48 8.62 12.86
C HIS A 20 8.79 7.75 11.81
N LEU A 21 9.57 7.17 10.89
CA LEU A 21 9.04 6.22 9.92
C LEU A 21 8.52 4.97 10.62
N THR A 22 7.30 4.60 10.27
CA THR A 22 6.60 3.41 10.77
C THR A 22 5.96 2.69 9.59
N LYS A 23 5.48 1.46 9.82
CA LYS A 23 4.85 0.61 8.80
C LYS A 23 5.79 0.31 7.62
N TRP A 24 7.00 -0.15 7.92
CA TRP A 24 7.93 -0.61 6.88
C TRP A 24 7.45 -1.90 6.22
N PHE A 25 7.51 -1.95 4.90
CA PHE A 25 7.17 -3.12 4.09
C PHE A 25 8.25 -3.38 3.04
N SER A 26 8.52 -4.64 2.76
CA SER A 26 9.47 -5.06 1.73
C SER A 26 9.16 -6.47 1.26
N ASN A 27 9.36 -6.73 -0.02
CA ASN A 27 9.39 -8.07 -0.60
C ASN A 27 10.65 -8.86 -0.22
N CYS A 28 11.61 -8.24 0.49
CA CYS A 28 12.85 -8.84 0.95
C CYS A 28 12.83 -9.05 2.49
N PRO A 29 12.65 -10.28 2.98
CA PRO A 29 12.61 -10.56 4.42
C PRO A 29 13.89 -10.14 5.17
N ASP A 30 15.05 -10.29 4.53
CA ASP A 30 16.36 -9.91 5.09
C ASP A 30 16.50 -8.39 5.30
N LEU A 31 15.68 -7.58 4.64
CA LEU A 31 15.62 -6.14 4.87
C LEU A 31 14.75 -5.83 6.10
N LEU A 32 13.64 -6.53 6.26
CA LEU A 32 12.73 -6.35 7.39
C LEU A 32 13.33 -6.84 8.71
N SER A 33 14.23 -7.83 8.69
CA SER A 33 14.92 -8.32 9.89
C SER A 33 15.77 -7.25 10.59
N ASP A 34 16.26 -6.27 9.84
CA ASP A 34 17.11 -5.20 10.35
C ASP A 34 16.29 -4.01 10.89
N ILE A 35 14.98 -4.01 10.65
CA ILE A 35 14.06 -2.96 11.05
C ILE A 35 13.40 -3.36 12.38
N PRO A 36 13.30 -2.46 13.37
CA PRO A 36 12.62 -2.74 14.62
C PRO A 36 11.19 -3.23 14.37
N SER A 37 10.79 -4.31 15.04
CA SER A 37 9.46 -4.91 14.91
C SER A 37 8.34 -3.93 15.26
N THR A 38 8.59 -2.97 16.16
CA THR A 38 7.68 -1.84 16.48
C THR A 38 7.39 -0.92 15.30
N SER A 39 8.28 -0.86 14.32
CA SER A 39 8.14 -0.06 13.10
C SER A 39 7.69 -0.88 11.88
N THR A 40 7.61 -2.20 12.01
CA THR A 40 7.15 -3.14 10.97
C THR A 40 5.71 -3.59 11.21
N GLN A 41 5.23 -3.54 12.45
CA GLN A 41 3.83 -3.80 12.76
C GLN A 41 2.96 -2.62 12.34
N ALA A 42 2.04 -2.86 11.40
CA ALA A 42 0.87 -2.02 11.28
C ALA A 42 0.05 -2.21 12.56
N THR A 43 -0.12 -1.16 13.37
CA THR A 43 -1.10 -1.16 14.47
C THR A 43 -2.42 -1.69 13.91
N GLU A 44 -3.01 -2.69 14.57
CA GLU A 44 -4.24 -3.44 14.21
C GLU A 44 -5.52 -2.58 14.10
N VAL A 45 -5.38 -1.29 13.82
CA VAL A 45 -6.48 -0.39 13.47
C VAL A 45 -6.44 -0.17 11.97
N ASP A 46 -6.56 -1.27 11.21
CA ASP A 46 -6.89 -1.16 9.80
C ASP A 46 -8.17 -1.94 9.55
N ILE A 47 -9.20 -1.17 9.22
CA ILE A 47 -10.56 -1.64 9.00
C ILE A 47 -10.48 -2.45 7.71
N ASP A 48 -10.60 -3.78 7.84
CA ASP A 48 -10.80 -4.73 6.74
C ASP A 48 -9.53 -5.25 6.02
N LEU A 49 -8.58 -5.84 6.77
CA LEU A 49 -7.47 -6.60 6.18
C LEU A 49 -7.40 -8.03 6.73
N GLN A 50 -8.23 -8.92 6.20
CA GLN A 50 -7.99 -10.37 6.26
C GLN A 50 -6.86 -10.83 5.31
N ARG A 51 -6.15 -9.90 4.64
CA ARG A 51 -5.09 -10.19 3.67
C ARG A 51 -3.87 -9.33 3.96
N SER A 52 -2.69 -9.87 3.72
CA SER A 52 -1.37 -9.24 3.82
C SER A 52 -1.12 -8.08 2.83
N ASP A 53 -2.19 -7.43 2.35
CA ASP A 53 -2.17 -6.46 1.26
C ASP A 53 -2.37 -5.06 1.86
N GLN A 54 -1.51 -4.10 1.53
CA GLN A 54 -1.60 -2.73 2.09
C GLN A 54 -2.42 -1.83 1.17
N ARG A 55 -3.39 -1.10 1.73
CA ARG A 55 -4.25 -0.19 0.96
C ARG A 55 -3.76 1.24 1.09
N ALA A 56 -3.36 1.85 -0.02
CA ALA A 56 -3.10 3.27 -0.11
C ALA A 56 -3.88 3.86 -1.28
N LEU A 57 -4.75 4.81 -0.99
CA LEU A 57 -5.51 5.56 -2.00
C LEU A 57 -6.32 4.69 -2.99
N GLY A 58 -6.82 3.53 -2.56
CA GLY A 58 -7.59 2.61 -3.43
C GLY A 58 -6.75 1.56 -4.17
N VAL A 59 -5.41 1.68 -4.11
CA VAL A 59 -4.46 0.69 -4.62
C VAL A 59 -4.08 -0.26 -3.49
N HIS A 60 -4.01 -1.57 -3.80
CA HIS A 60 -3.52 -2.59 -2.89
C HIS A 60 -2.13 -3.05 -3.31
N TRP A 61 -1.12 -2.83 -2.48
CA TRP A 61 0.21 -3.41 -2.72
C TRP A 61 0.28 -4.81 -2.12
N ARG A 62 0.44 -5.81 -2.99
CA ARG A 62 0.79 -7.16 -2.60
C ARG A 62 2.30 -7.28 -2.55
N VAL A 63 2.82 -7.24 -1.33
CA VAL A 63 4.26 -7.20 -1.06
C VAL A 63 4.97 -8.47 -1.55
N SER A 64 4.35 -9.64 -1.44
CA SER A 64 4.98 -10.92 -1.84
C SER A 64 5.32 -10.99 -3.33
N ASP A 65 4.44 -10.45 -4.15
CA ASP A 65 4.49 -10.57 -5.61
C ASP A 65 5.01 -9.28 -6.25
N ASP A 66 5.38 -8.28 -5.42
CA ASP A 66 5.74 -6.93 -5.82
C ASP A 66 4.77 -6.32 -6.84
N SER A 67 3.47 -6.44 -6.56
CA SER A 67 2.43 -6.05 -7.51
C SER A 67 1.37 -5.16 -6.89
N PHE A 68 0.91 -4.18 -7.67
CA PHE A 68 -0.26 -3.39 -7.33
C PHE A 68 -1.51 -4.07 -7.86
N THR A 69 -2.52 -4.15 -7.00
CA THR A 69 -3.80 -4.79 -7.27
C THR A 69 -4.93 -3.84 -6.92
N PHE A 70 -6.08 -4.05 -7.55
CA PHE A 70 -7.25 -3.19 -7.40
C PHE A 70 -8.48 -4.07 -7.16
N GLU A 71 -9.31 -3.67 -6.21
CA GLU A 71 -10.57 -4.35 -5.93
C GLU A 71 -11.70 -3.68 -6.72
N LEU A 72 -12.19 -4.38 -7.75
CA LEU A 72 -13.35 -3.93 -8.50
C LEU A 72 -14.63 -4.42 -7.83
N ARG A 73 -15.44 -3.49 -7.30
CA ARG A 73 -16.78 -3.81 -6.80
C ARG A 73 -17.80 -3.65 -7.92
N LEU A 74 -18.09 -4.75 -8.58
CA LEU A 74 -19.13 -4.80 -9.60
C LEU A 74 -20.53 -4.72 -8.97
N PRO A 75 -21.45 -3.91 -9.50
CA PRO A 75 -22.83 -3.88 -9.02
C PRO A 75 -23.51 -5.23 -9.29
N ALA A 76 -24.26 -5.73 -8.30
CA ALA A 76 -24.96 -7.02 -8.38
C ALA A 76 -26.20 -7.02 -9.30
N SER A 77 -26.66 -5.85 -9.76
CA SER A 77 -27.85 -5.69 -10.60
C SER A 77 -27.58 -4.82 -11.83
N THR A 78 -28.60 -4.70 -12.70
CA THR A 78 -28.55 -4.16 -14.07
C THR A 78 -27.54 -3.03 -14.29
N PHE A 79 -26.72 -3.20 -15.32
CA PHE A 79 -25.73 -2.23 -15.76
C PHE A 79 -26.40 -0.94 -16.24
N THR A 80 -26.56 0.01 -15.34
CA THR A 80 -26.94 1.38 -15.68
C THR A 80 -25.68 2.19 -15.96
N LYS A 81 -25.77 3.24 -16.81
CA LYS A 81 -24.65 4.18 -17.01
C LYS A 81 -24.10 4.71 -15.66
N ARG A 82 -25.00 4.98 -14.71
CA ARG A 82 -24.64 5.39 -13.35
C ARG A 82 -23.88 4.30 -12.58
N GLY A 83 -24.32 3.05 -12.68
CA GLY A 83 -23.65 1.91 -12.05
C GLY A 83 -22.25 1.67 -12.62
N ILE A 84 -22.09 1.77 -13.94
CA ILE A 84 -20.79 1.65 -14.61
C ILE A 84 -19.86 2.79 -14.14
N LEU A 85 -20.33 4.04 -14.17
CA LEU A 85 -19.53 5.19 -13.71
C LEU A 85 -19.17 5.08 -12.22
N SER A 86 -20.11 4.62 -11.38
CA SER A 86 -19.83 4.39 -9.95
C SER A 86 -18.78 3.29 -9.74
N CYS A 87 -18.76 2.27 -10.61
CA CYS A 87 -17.78 1.20 -10.55
C CYS A 87 -16.39 1.69 -10.98
N VAL A 88 -16.31 2.43 -12.10
CA VAL A 88 -15.06 3.05 -12.56
C VAL A 88 -14.54 4.07 -11.54
N ALA A 89 -15.42 4.88 -10.94
CA ALA A 89 -15.04 5.84 -9.91
C ALA A 89 -14.55 5.17 -8.61
N SER A 90 -14.92 3.90 -8.35
CA SER A 90 -14.40 3.15 -7.19
C SER A 90 -12.93 2.77 -7.34
N LEU A 91 -12.42 2.73 -8.58
CA LEU A 91 -11.00 2.65 -8.92
C LEU A 91 -10.37 4.05 -8.88
N TYR A 92 -10.38 4.67 -7.70
CA TYR A 92 -9.62 5.90 -7.52
C TYR A 92 -8.13 5.59 -7.67
N ASP A 93 -7.49 6.29 -8.60
CA ASP A 93 -6.10 6.07 -8.95
C ASP A 93 -5.39 7.42 -9.04
N PRO A 94 -4.86 7.92 -7.90
CA PRO A 94 -4.17 9.20 -7.87
C PRO A 94 -2.81 9.17 -8.56
N LEU A 95 -2.32 7.98 -8.93
CA LEU A 95 -1.01 7.80 -9.58
C LEU A 95 -1.14 7.59 -11.10
N GLY A 96 -2.35 7.39 -11.63
CA GLY A 96 -2.59 7.18 -13.07
C GLY A 96 -2.21 5.77 -13.58
N ILE A 97 -2.05 4.79 -12.69
CA ILE A 97 -1.75 3.38 -13.00
C ILE A 97 -2.89 2.66 -13.76
N VAL A 98 -4.14 2.98 -13.49
CA VAL A 98 -5.36 2.32 -14.04
C VAL A 98 -6.20 3.26 -14.89
N ALA A 99 -5.81 4.53 -15.02
CA ALA A 99 -6.51 5.48 -15.87
C ALA A 99 -6.66 4.92 -17.30
N PRO A 100 -7.88 4.91 -17.87
CA PRO A 100 -8.08 4.48 -19.25
C PRO A 100 -7.41 5.48 -20.20
N MET A 101 -6.57 4.99 -21.11
CA MET A 101 -6.09 5.74 -22.28
C MET A 101 -7.15 5.80 -23.38
#